data_AF-A0A838VQK4-F1
#
_entry.id   AF-A0A838VQK4-F1
#
_cell.length_a   1.000
_cell.length_b   1.000
_cell.length_c   1.000
_cell.angle_alpha   90.00
_cell.angle_beta   90.00
_cell.angle_gamma   90.00
#
_symmetry.space_group_name_H-M   'P 1'
#
loop_
_entity.id
_entity.type
_entity.pdbx_description
1 polymer ?
#
loop_
_entity_poly.entity_id
_entity_poly.type
_entity_poly.pdbx_seq_one_letter_code
_entity_poly.pdbx_strand_id
1 'polypeptide(L)'
;MLSTINPWLIGLGLNTVLLALAWIVPKKLLTPMGLFHAWFLGVLIWGTIGLPGYVVVMFYFLVGSLVTRIGMAQKEALGIAEKRSGARGPENVWGSALIGALCALGTVVIPVEVETSVIPLLVLGYVASFSTKLSDTCASEVGKAYG
;
A
#
# COMPACT_ATOMS: atom_id res chain seq x y z
N MET A 1 -13.65 23.83 6.86
CA MET A 1 -12.84 24.07 8.09
C MET A 1 -11.61 23.16 8.24
N LEU A 2 -11.35 22.15 7.37
CA LEU A 2 -10.08 21.40 7.37
C LEU A 2 -9.03 21.92 6.36
N SER A 3 -9.34 23.00 5.64
CA SER A 3 -8.57 23.50 4.48
C SER A 3 -7.33 24.33 4.84
N THR A 4 -6.92 24.37 6.11
CA THR A 4 -5.80 25.21 6.58
C THR A 4 -4.65 24.41 7.20
N ILE A 5 -4.79 23.09 7.32
CA ILE A 5 -3.76 22.22 7.92
C ILE A 5 -2.91 21.62 6.80
N ASN A 6 -1.58 21.73 6.93
CA ASN A 6 -0.61 21.19 5.99
C ASN A 6 -0.88 19.68 5.75
N PRO A 7 -1.13 19.24 4.49
CA PRO A 7 -1.41 17.85 4.17
C PRO A 7 -0.38 16.87 4.72
N TRP A 8 0.89 17.25 4.75
CA TRP A 8 1.97 16.43 5.30
C TRP A 8 1.82 16.20 6.81
N LEU A 9 1.36 17.19 7.58
CA LEU A 9 1.10 17.02 9.01
C LEU A 9 -0.09 16.12 9.27
N ILE A 10 -1.15 16.21 8.46
CA ILE A 10 -2.29 15.30 8.54
C ILE A 10 -1.85 13.87 8.23
N GLY A 11 -1.10 13.69 7.14
CA GLY A 11 -0.53 12.40 6.76
C GLY A 11 0.35 11.83 7.85
N LEU A 12 1.26 12.63 8.41
CA LEU A 12 2.13 12.23 9.53
C LEU A 12 1.32 11.79 10.75
N GLY A 13 0.34 12.61 11.18
CA GLY A 13 -0.50 12.31 12.34
C GLY A 13 -1.32 11.05 12.14
N LEU A 14 -2.05 10.95 11.02
CA LEU A 14 -2.87 9.78 10.68
C LEU A 14 -2.05 8.50 10.66
N ASN A 15 -0.92 8.50 9.93
CA ASN A 15 -0.11 7.30 9.80
C ASN A 15 0.57 6.92 11.11
N THR A 16 0.94 7.89 11.96
CA THR A 16 1.49 7.62 13.29
C THR A 16 0.47 6.96 14.21
N VAL A 17 -0.79 7.41 14.17
CA VAL A 17 -1.90 6.74 14.89
C VAL A 17 -2.10 5.32 14.37
N LEU A 18 -2.14 5.12 13.05
CA LEU A 18 -2.29 3.79 12.44
C LEU A 18 -1.12 2.87 12.77
N LEU A 19 0.11 3.39 12.79
CA LEU A 19 1.31 2.66 13.20
C LEU A 19 1.19 2.17 14.64
N ALA A 20 0.77 3.05 15.57
CA ALA A 20 0.57 2.69 16.97
C ALA A 20 -0.51 1.61 17.13
N LEU A 21 -1.63 1.74 16.43
CA LEU A 21 -2.68 0.71 16.42
C LEU A 21 -2.16 -0.62 15.87
N ALA A 22 -1.48 -0.61 14.74
CA ALA A 22 -0.90 -1.81 14.12
C ALA A 22 0.18 -2.46 15.00
N TRP A 23 0.88 -1.69 15.83
CA TRP A 23 1.84 -2.19 16.82
C TRP A 23 1.17 -2.97 17.96
N ILE A 24 -0.08 -2.66 18.30
CA ILE A 24 -0.81 -3.33 19.39
C ILE A 24 -1.57 -4.56 18.90
N VAL A 25 -2.00 -4.59 17.62
CA VAL A 25 -2.77 -5.72 17.07
C VAL A 25 -1.96 -7.04 17.10
N PRO A 26 -2.50 -8.15 17.62
CA PRO A 26 -1.77 -9.42 17.77
C PRO A 26 -1.48 -10.10 16.42
N LYS A 27 -2.40 -10.01 15.46
CA LYS A 27 -2.19 -10.54 14.11
C LYS A 27 -1.43 -9.55 13.24
N LYS A 28 -0.10 -9.63 13.25
CA LYS A 28 0.76 -8.77 12.43
C LYS A 28 0.54 -9.03 10.94
N LEU A 29 0.19 -7.97 10.21
CA LEU A 29 0.11 -7.96 8.74
C LEU A 29 1.45 -7.56 8.10
N LEU A 30 2.29 -6.87 8.87
CA LEU A 30 3.59 -6.35 8.47
C LEU A 30 4.62 -6.73 9.54
N THR A 31 5.87 -6.92 9.12
CA THR A 31 7.00 -6.98 10.06
C THR A 31 7.25 -5.60 10.68
N PRO A 32 8.02 -5.47 11.78
CA PRO A 32 8.35 -4.16 12.35
C PRO A 32 8.96 -3.18 11.34
N MET A 33 9.87 -3.66 10.48
CA MET A 33 10.40 -2.85 9.38
C MET A 33 9.34 -2.59 8.31
N GLY A 34 8.50 -3.58 7.98
CA GLY A 34 7.37 -3.38 7.07
C GLY A 34 6.42 -2.27 7.54
N LEU A 35 6.15 -2.19 8.85
CA LEU A 35 5.33 -1.14 9.45
C LEU A 35 5.96 0.24 9.30
N PHE A 36 7.26 0.38 9.55
CA PHE A 36 7.98 1.64 9.36
C PHE A 36 7.94 2.11 7.90
N HIS A 37 8.18 1.21 6.94
CA HIS A 37 8.11 1.56 5.53
C HIS A 37 6.68 1.82 5.04
N ALA A 38 5.68 1.11 5.55
CA ALA A 38 4.27 1.37 5.26
C ALA A 38 3.82 2.72 5.82
N TRP A 39 4.29 3.09 7.02
CA TRP A 39 4.09 4.43 7.59
C TRP A 39 4.66 5.51 6.68
N PHE A 40 5.92 5.38 6.26
CA PHE A 40 6.56 6.35 5.37
C PHE A 40 5.81 6.48 4.04
N LEU A 41 5.47 5.35 3.42
CA LEU A 41 4.68 5.32 2.18
C LEU A 41 3.32 6.01 2.38
N GLY A 42 2.62 5.74 3.48
CA GLY A 42 1.33 6.36 3.76
C GLY A 42 1.41 7.88 3.95
N VAL A 43 2.44 8.37 4.63
CA VAL A 43 2.70 9.82 4.77
C VAL A 43 2.96 10.45 3.40
N LEU A 44 3.79 9.80 2.58
CA LEU A 44 4.12 10.25 1.23
C LEU A 44 2.87 10.36 0.36
N ILE A 45 2.05 9.30 0.29
CA ILE A 45 0.85 9.28 -0.55
C ILE A 45 -0.17 10.33 -0.11
N TRP A 46 -0.37 10.48 1.20
CA TRP A 46 -1.26 11.51 1.72
C TRP A 46 -0.73 12.92 1.39
N GLY A 47 0.57 13.14 1.54
CA GLY A 47 1.21 14.43 1.27
C GLY A 47 1.16 14.86 -0.20
N THR A 48 1.14 13.91 -1.13
CA THR A 48 1.15 14.20 -2.58
C THR A 48 -0.24 14.25 -3.20
N ILE A 49 -0.96 13.13 -3.19
CA ILE A 49 -2.24 12.95 -3.90
C ILE A 49 -3.44 12.89 -2.94
N GLY A 50 -3.20 13.07 -1.64
CA GLY A 50 -4.24 13.24 -0.63
C GLY A 50 -5.07 11.99 -0.36
N LEU A 51 -6.28 12.23 0.17
CA LEU A 51 -7.23 11.19 0.54
C LEU A 51 -7.56 10.21 -0.61
N PRO A 52 -7.81 10.64 -1.87
CA PRO A 52 -8.14 9.71 -2.95
C PRO A 52 -7.04 8.67 -3.18
N GLY A 53 -5.78 9.10 -3.27
CA GLY A 53 -4.67 8.17 -3.38
C GLY A 53 -4.50 7.32 -2.12
N TYR A 54 -4.62 7.92 -0.95
CA TYR A 54 -4.49 7.19 0.31
C TYR A 54 -5.50 6.04 0.42
N VAL A 55 -6.75 6.24 0.01
CA VAL A 55 -7.78 5.18 -0.02
C VAL A 55 -7.37 4.02 -0.93
N VAL A 56 -6.77 4.31 -2.09
CA VAL A 56 -6.32 3.27 -3.03
C VAL A 56 -5.21 2.40 -2.43
N VAL A 57 -4.15 3.00 -1.86
CA VAL A 57 -3.07 2.21 -1.24
C VAL A 57 -3.55 1.43 -0.02
N MET A 58 -4.46 2.00 0.78
CA MET A 58 -5.06 1.31 1.91
C MET A 58 -5.93 0.13 1.47
N PHE A 59 -6.74 0.32 0.42
CA PHE A 59 -7.54 -0.76 -0.17
C PHE A 59 -6.65 -1.89 -0.70
N TYR A 60 -5.63 -1.55 -1.49
CA TYR A 60 -4.64 -2.50 -1.98
C TYR A 60 -4.00 -3.31 -0.83
N PHE A 61 -3.56 -2.63 0.22
CA PHE A 61 -2.88 -3.26 1.35
C PHE A 61 -3.83 -4.22 2.08
N LEU A 62 -5.02 -3.76 2.45
CA LEU A 62 -5.99 -4.55 3.21
C LEU A 62 -6.49 -5.75 2.40
N VAL A 63 -6.96 -5.52 1.18
CA VAL A 63 -7.47 -6.60 0.32
C VAL A 63 -6.36 -7.57 -0.02
N GLY A 64 -5.18 -7.07 -0.41
CA GLY A 64 -4.03 -7.92 -0.70
C GLY A 64 -3.64 -8.79 0.51
N SER A 65 -3.64 -8.25 1.72
CA SER A 65 -3.36 -9.01 2.94
C SER A 65 -4.46 -9.99 3.34
N LEU A 66 -5.71 -9.75 2.97
CA LEU A 66 -6.79 -10.73 3.15
C LEU A 66 -6.65 -11.88 2.16
N VAL A 67 -6.34 -11.55 0.90
CA VAL A 67 -6.14 -12.52 -0.18
C VAL A 67 -5.01 -13.50 0.13
N THR A 68 -3.87 -13.03 0.65
CA THR A 68 -2.77 -13.92 1.06
C THR A 68 -3.17 -14.93 2.15
N ARG A 69 -4.21 -14.61 2.92
CA ARG A 69 -4.73 -15.47 3.98
C ARG A 69 -5.81 -16.46 3.52
N ILE A 70 -6.29 -16.37 2.29
CA ILE A 70 -7.24 -17.35 1.74
C ILE A 70 -6.59 -18.73 1.72
N GLY A 71 -7.26 -19.76 2.27
CA GLY A 71 -6.75 -21.12 2.25
C GLY A 71 -5.46 -21.36 3.07
N MET A 72 -5.14 -20.52 4.07
CA MET A 72 -3.89 -20.70 4.84
C MET A 72 -3.77 -22.09 5.47
N ALA A 73 -4.82 -22.64 6.07
CA ALA A 73 -4.76 -23.96 6.70
C ALA A 73 -4.34 -25.06 5.70
N GLN A 74 -4.86 -24.98 4.47
CA GLN A 74 -4.49 -25.90 3.39
C GLN A 74 -3.06 -25.66 2.89
N LYS A 75 -2.69 -24.39 2.70
CA LYS A 75 -1.31 -24.02 2.32
C LYS A 75 -0.28 -24.43 3.37
N GLU A 76 -0.61 -24.33 4.65
CA GLU A 76 0.23 -24.77 5.77
C GLU A 76 0.35 -26.29 5.81
N ALA A 77 -0.76 -27.02 5.64
CA ALA A 77 -0.76 -28.48 5.56
C ALA A 77 0.07 -29.02 4.38
N LEU A 78 0.08 -28.29 3.25
CA LEU A 78 0.86 -28.62 2.06
C LEU A 78 2.30 -28.11 2.12
N GLY A 79 2.70 -27.38 3.16
CA GLY A 79 4.04 -26.80 3.29
C GLY A 79 4.35 -25.67 2.29
N ILE A 80 3.34 -25.14 1.59
CA ILE A 80 3.44 -24.06 0.58
C ILE A 80 2.99 -22.69 1.12
N ALA A 81 2.79 -22.59 2.43
CA ALA A 81 2.37 -21.34 3.08
C ALA A 81 3.37 -20.21 2.86
N GLU A 82 2.84 -18.99 2.77
CA GLU A 82 3.66 -17.80 2.60
C GLU A 82 4.55 -17.59 3.84
N LYS A 83 5.79 -17.12 3.61
CA LYS A 83 6.74 -16.87 4.70
C LYS A 83 6.12 -15.94 5.75
N ARG A 84 6.49 -16.15 7.02
CA ARG A 84 6.04 -15.31 8.16
C ARG A 84 4.51 -15.24 8.31
N SER A 85 3.79 -16.30 7.95
CA SER A 85 2.32 -16.37 8.01
C SER A 85 1.64 -15.21 7.24
N GLY A 86 2.25 -14.80 6.13
CA GLY A 86 1.77 -13.71 5.27
C GLY A 86 2.10 -12.29 5.78
N ALA A 87 2.96 -12.15 6.80
CA ALA A 87 3.43 -10.84 7.25
C ALA A 87 4.42 -10.22 6.25
N ARG A 88 4.06 -9.06 5.70
CA ARG A 88 4.80 -8.36 4.65
C ARG A 88 6.00 -7.57 5.21
N GLY A 89 7.16 -7.72 4.59
CA GLY A 89 8.37 -6.94 4.89
C GLY A 89 8.50 -5.67 4.02
N PRO A 90 9.55 -4.86 4.24
CA PRO A 90 9.88 -3.71 3.39
C PRO A 90 9.93 -4.05 1.89
N GLU A 91 10.50 -5.21 1.56
CA GLU A 91 10.59 -5.75 0.21
C GLU A 91 9.22 -5.93 -0.44
N ASN A 92 8.21 -6.33 0.35
CA ASN A 92 6.84 -6.49 -0.14
C ASN A 92 6.14 -5.13 -0.30
N VAL A 93 6.41 -4.17 0.60
CA VAL A 93 5.85 -2.82 0.54
C VAL A 93 6.33 -2.12 -0.72
N TRP A 94 7.65 -1.99 -0.91
CA TRP A 94 8.21 -1.27 -2.05
C TRP A 94 8.14 -2.04 -3.35
N GLY A 95 8.26 -3.37 -3.32
CA GLY A 95 8.06 -4.21 -4.51
C GLY A 95 6.66 -4.10 -5.12
N SER A 96 5.73 -3.49 -4.40
CA SER A 96 4.34 -3.26 -4.82
C SER A 96 4.03 -1.79 -5.06
N ALA A 97 4.65 -0.91 -4.28
CA ALA A 97 4.29 0.50 -4.20
C ALA A 97 5.30 1.45 -4.85
N LEU A 98 6.52 1.02 -5.21
CA LEU A 98 7.57 1.94 -5.68
C LEU A 98 7.14 2.75 -6.90
N ILE A 99 6.63 2.09 -7.94
CA ILE A 99 6.18 2.78 -9.15
C ILE A 99 5.03 3.73 -8.84
N GLY A 100 4.04 3.28 -8.06
CA GLY A 100 2.98 4.16 -7.56
C GLY A 100 3.52 5.37 -6.79
N ALA A 101 4.46 5.18 -5.86
CA ALA A 101 5.06 6.27 -5.08
C ALA A 101 5.80 7.26 -5.97
N LEU A 102 6.54 6.80 -6.99
CA LEU A 102 7.19 7.67 -7.98
C LEU A 102 6.16 8.46 -8.79
N CYS A 103 5.08 7.82 -9.24
CA CYS A 103 3.98 8.51 -9.91
C CYS A 103 3.35 9.57 -9.02
N ALA A 104 3.09 9.24 -7.76
CA ALA A 104 2.52 10.15 -6.78
C ALA A 104 3.44 11.35 -6.50
N LEU A 105 4.75 11.13 -6.34
CA LEU A 105 5.74 12.20 -6.21
C LEU A 105 5.79 13.09 -7.47
N GLY A 106 5.67 12.50 -8.66
CA GLY A 106 5.62 13.25 -9.91
C GLY A 106 4.50 14.31 -9.92
N THR A 107 3.36 14.04 -9.25
CA THR A 107 2.24 15.00 -9.21
C THR A 107 2.55 16.31 -8.49
N VAL A 108 3.59 16.34 -7.63
CA VAL A 108 3.99 17.56 -6.90
C VAL A 108 5.31 18.15 -7.40
N VAL A 109 6.09 17.41 -8.18
CA VAL A 109 7.40 17.86 -8.70
C VAL A 109 7.28 18.43 -10.12
N ILE A 110 6.26 18.04 -10.88
CA ILE A 110 6.10 18.50 -12.28
C ILE A 110 5.77 20.00 -12.33
N PRO A 111 6.43 20.77 -13.21
CA PRO A 111 6.14 22.18 -13.42
C PRO A 111 4.70 22.43 -13.86
N VAL A 112 4.14 23.56 -13.42
CA VAL A 112 2.76 23.98 -13.68
C VAL A 112 2.46 24.04 -15.19
N GLU A 113 3.45 24.33 -16.04
CA GLU A 113 3.25 24.44 -17.50
C GLU A 113 2.87 23.11 -18.18
N VAL A 114 3.17 21.97 -17.56
CA VAL A 114 2.93 20.62 -18.12
C VAL A 114 1.90 19.82 -17.30
N GLU A 115 1.37 20.43 -16.25
CA GLU A 115 0.53 19.81 -15.22
C GLU A 115 -0.73 19.17 -15.80
N THR A 116 -1.42 19.90 -16.68
CA THR A 116 -2.74 19.54 -17.22
C THR A 116 -2.74 18.28 -18.07
N SER A 117 -1.62 17.91 -18.68
CA SER A 117 -1.50 16.71 -19.52
C SER A 117 -0.87 15.53 -18.78
N VAL A 118 0.02 15.77 -17.82
CA VAL A 118 0.86 14.70 -17.23
C VAL A 118 0.33 14.21 -15.88
N ILE A 119 -0.26 15.07 -15.05
CA ILE A 119 -0.81 14.63 -13.75
C ILE A 119 -1.85 13.51 -13.90
N PRO A 120 -2.82 13.58 -14.83
CA PRO A 120 -3.78 12.50 -15.01
C PRO A 120 -3.11 11.17 -15.38
N LEU A 121 -2.05 11.20 -16.18
CA LEU A 121 -1.27 10.01 -16.56
C LEU A 121 -0.49 9.44 -15.37
N LEU A 122 0.04 10.29 -14.49
CA LEU A 122 0.70 9.84 -13.27
C LEU A 122 -0.29 9.23 -12.28
N VAL A 123 -1.46 9.84 -12.08
CA VAL A 123 -2.51 9.26 -11.24
C VAL A 123 -2.99 7.92 -11.82
N LEU A 124 -3.13 7.82 -13.15
CA LEU A 124 -3.42 6.56 -13.82
C LEU A 124 -2.32 5.52 -13.57
N GLY A 125 -1.05 5.88 -13.71
CA GLY A 125 0.10 5.02 -13.43
C GLY A 125 0.15 4.56 -11.96
N TYR A 126 -0.21 5.45 -11.04
CA TYR A 126 -0.36 5.15 -9.62
C TYR A 126 -1.41 4.06 -9.38
N VAL A 127 -2.64 4.25 -9.89
CA VAL A 127 -3.73 3.29 -9.72
C VAL A 127 -3.41 1.96 -10.43
N ALA A 128 -2.83 2.03 -11.63
CA ALA A 128 -2.42 0.86 -12.40
C ALA A 128 -1.36 0.03 -11.64
N SER A 129 -0.35 0.66 -11.04
CA SER A 129 0.68 -0.03 -10.25
C SER A 129 0.07 -0.89 -9.14
N PHE A 130 -0.86 -0.33 -8.36
CA PHE A 130 -1.52 -1.07 -7.28
C PHE A 130 -2.51 -2.11 -7.79
N SER A 131 -3.23 -1.81 -8.86
CA SER A 131 -4.21 -2.74 -9.45
C SER A 131 -3.54 -3.99 -10.02
N THR A 132 -2.45 -3.82 -10.78
CA THR A 132 -1.66 -4.94 -11.32
C THR A 132 -1.13 -5.81 -10.19
N LYS A 133 -0.53 -5.20 -9.16
CA LYS A 133 0.03 -5.97 -8.06
C LYS A 133 -1.02 -6.73 -7.24
N LEU A 134 -2.20 -6.11 -7.06
CA LEU A 134 -3.32 -6.78 -6.40
C LEU A 134 -3.81 -7.97 -7.24
N SER A 135 -3.95 -7.79 -8.56
CA SER A 135 -4.33 -8.85 -9.49
C SER A 135 -3.38 -10.05 -9.44
N ASP A 136 -2.06 -9.80 -9.47
CA ASP A 136 -1.04 -10.85 -9.33
C ASP A 136 -1.15 -11.60 -8.00
N THR A 137 -1.46 -10.88 -6.91
CA THR A 137 -1.66 -11.47 -5.58
C THR A 137 -2.92 -12.34 -5.56
N CYS A 138 -4.03 -11.86 -6.12
CA CYS A 138 -5.26 -12.62 -6.24
C CYS A 138 -5.06 -13.90 -7.05
N ALA A 139 -4.46 -13.82 -8.23
CA ALA A 139 -4.23 -14.97 -9.08
C ALA A 139 -3.35 -16.03 -8.40
N SER A 140 -2.23 -15.61 -7.81
CA SER A 140 -1.29 -16.54 -7.17
C SER A 140 -1.83 -17.16 -5.88
N GLU A 141 -2.52 -16.39 -5.03
CA GLU A 141 -3.01 -16.89 -3.75
C GLU A 141 -4.28 -17.74 -3.87
N VAL A 142 -5.19 -17.38 -4.79
CA VAL A 142 -6.36 -18.21 -5.11
C VAL A 142 -5.92 -19.49 -5.82
N GLY A 143 -4.98 -19.39 -6.76
CA GLY A 143 -4.40 -20.54 -7.44
C GLY A 143 -3.77 -21.54 -6.48
N LYS A 144 -2.94 -21.08 -5.53
CA LYS A 144 -2.35 -21.95 -4.50
C LYS A 144 -3.39 -22.58 -3.54
N ALA A 145 -4.54 -21.93 -3.36
CA ALA A 145 -5.55 -22.41 -2.42
C ALA A 145 -6.48 -23.46 -3.05
N TYR A 146 -6.79 -23.35 -4.34
CA TYR A 146 -7.85 -24.15 -4.97
C TYR A 146 -7.48 -24.80 -6.31
N GLY A 147 -6.31 -24.50 -6.87
CA GLY A 147 -5.79 -25.11 -8.10
C GLY A 147 -4.82 -26.25 -7.80
#